data_AF-A0A7X4BHN4-F1
#
_entry.id   AF-A0A7X4BHN4-F1
#
_cell.length_a   1.000
_cell.length_b   1.000
_cell.length_c   1.000
_cell.angle_alpha   90.00
_cell.angle_beta   90.00
_cell.angle_gamma   90.00
#
_symmetry.space_group_name_H-M   'P 1'
#
loop_
_entity.id
_entity.type
_entity.pdbx_description
1 polymer ?
#
loop_
_entity_poly.entity_id
_entity_poly.type
_entity_poly.pdbx_seq_one_letter_code
_entity_poly.pdbx_strand_id
1 'polypeptide(L)'
;MFLELAEVLDCPDCGAAAGLVAFVDRAASRRVVEGRLGCPLCEIEVPIRGGTMRFDLSDAARRATPDAGTAPPDATALDAAAASAGPAGDAAPDAALRLAALLGVSDRAGMAVLLGPRLAAYAPHVARLGDRLEVVAWLPDTGDRSSPAAVAIEDLVVGVDPLLGAAPDRWPIRSGALHGIALAAPMALRLSEVTRCARPGARLVVETPTPPDLDLLAASEFAEVASDRTVWVGERH
;
A
#
# COMPACT_ATOMS: atom_id res chain seq x y z
N MET A 1 11.24 -7.27 0.74
CA MET A 1 11.30 -5.81 0.59
C MET A 1 12.47 -5.39 -0.29
N PHE A 2 12.25 -4.65 -1.38
CA PHE A 2 13.28 -4.00 -2.20
C PHE A 2 14.08 -2.99 -1.40
N LEU A 3 15.41 -3.04 -1.40
CA LEU A 3 16.23 -2.18 -0.54
C LEU A 3 15.93 -0.69 -0.71
N GLU A 4 15.73 -0.25 -1.95
CA GLU A 4 15.47 1.14 -2.34
C GLU A 4 14.05 1.60 -1.95
N LEU A 5 13.15 0.67 -1.62
CA LEU A 5 11.84 1.03 -1.05
C LEU A 5 12.03 1.84 0.24
N ALA A 6 13.07 1.56 1.03
CA ALA A 6 13.36 2.30 2.26
C ALA A 6 13.52 3.81 2.02
N GLU A 7 14.06 4.21 0.86
CA GLU A 7 14.28 5.61 0.53
C GLU A 7 12.98 6.35 0.20
N VAL A 8 11.90 5.67 -0.15
CA VAL A 8 10.60 6.29 -0.49
C VAL A 8 9.53 6.03 0.58
N LEU A 9 9.87 5.30 1.64
CA LEU A 9 9.02 5.18 2.82
C LEU A 9 9.29 6.35 3.77
N ASP A 10 8.23 7.04 4.17
CA ASP A 10 8.29 8.07 5.20
C ASP A 10 7.98 7.46 6.58
N CYS A 11 8.50 8.08 7.64
CA CYS A 11 8.19 7.63 8.99
C CYS A 11 6.70 7.91 9.31
N PRO A 12 5.90 6.87 9.59
CA PRO A 12 4.49 7.08 9.94
C PRO A 12 4.31 7.59 11.38
N ASP A 13 5.33 7.48 12.23
CA ASP A 13 5.26 7.90 13.64
C ASP A 13 5.55 9.41 13.80
N CYS A 14 6.76 9.87 13.46
CA CYS A 14 7.13 11.29 13.60
C CYS A 14 6.88 12.16 12.37
N GLY A 15 6.42 11.58 11.26
CA GLY A 15 6.12 12.34 10.07
C GLY A 15 7.31 12.60 9.11
N ALA A 16 8.52 12.21 9.49
CA ALA A 16 9.74 12.58 8.78
C ALA A 16 9.77 12.07 7.33
N ALA A 17 10.08 12.98 6.39
CA ALA A 17 10.22 12.68 4.96
C ALA A 17 11.67 12.36 4.52
N ALA A 18 12.53 11.98 5.47
CA ALA A 18 13.96 11.71 5.24
C ALA A 18 14.22 10.32 4.63
N GLY A 19 13.19 9.50 4.44
CA GLY A 19 13.34 8.07 4.17
C GLY A 19 13.54 7.26 5.46
N LEU A 20 13.25 5.96 5.39
CA LEU A 20 13.64 5.00 6.41
C LEU A 20 15.00 4.38 6.05
N VAL A 21 15.71 3.89 7.06
CA VAL A 21 17.01 3.23 6.91
C VAL A 21 16.82 1.72 7.06
N ALA A 22 17.25 0.94 6.08
CA ALA A 22 17.20 -0.52 6.17
C ALA A 22 18.44 -1.09 6.88
N PHE A 23 18.22 -1.85 7.94
CA PHE A 23 19.21 -2.70 8.60
C PHE A 23 18.98 -4.13 8.13
N VAL A 24 19.95 -4.69 7.41
CA VAL A 24 19.80 -5.94 6.67
C VAL A 24 20.50 -7.07 7.41
N ASP A 25 19.72 -8.06 7.85
CA ASP A 25 20.26 -9.29 8.45
C ASP A 25 20.42 -10.39 7.37
N ARG A 26 19.46 -10.48 6.45
CA ARG A 26 19.49 -11.39 5.30
C ARG A 26 18.86 -10.75 4.07
N ALA A 27 19.51 -10.90 2.92
CA ALA A 27 19.00 -10.43 1.63
C ALA A 27 19.19 -11.45 0.50
N ALA A 28 18.34 -11.35 -0.54
CA ALA A 28 18.42 -12.09 -1.78
C ALA A 28 18.06 -11.16 -2.95
N SER A 29 18.91 -11.06 -3.98
CA SER A 29 18.64 -10.24 -5.18
C SER A 29 18.18 -8.80 -4.88
N ARG A 30 18.87 -8.09 -3.99
CA ARG A 30 18.51 -6.73 -3.48
C ARG A 30 17.19 -6.66 -2.71
N ARG A 31 16.60 -7.80 -2.37
CA ARG A 31 15.44 -7.90 -1.48
C ARG A 31 15.92 -8.22 -0.07
N VAL A 32 15.61 -7.35 0.89
CA VAL A 32 15.72 -7.66 2.31
C VAL A 32 14.68 -8.74 2.62
N VAL A 33 15.15 -9.87 3.15
CA VAL A 33 14.33 -11.01 3.58
C VAL A 33 14.18 -10.99 5.10
N GLU A 34 15.26 -10.74 5.84
CA GLU A 34 15.21 -10.50 7.29
C GLU A 34 15.94 -9.20 7.60
N GLY A 35 15.40 -8.41 8.52
CA GLY A 35 15.99 -7.15 8.94
C GLY A 35 15.00 -6.26 9.66
N ARG A 36 15.26 -4.95 9.61
CA ARG A 36 14.36 -3.92 10.12
C ARG A 36 14.54 -2.60 9.36
N LEU A 37 13.50 -1.79 9.31
CA LEU A 37 13.58 -0.38 8.95
C LEU A 37 13.67 0.45 10.22
N GLY A 38 14.50 1.49 10.20
CA GLY A 38 14.61 2.46 11.29
C GLY A 38 14.36 3.89 10.81
N CYS A 39 13.68 4.70 11.61
CA CYS A 39 13.66 6.15 11.38
C CYS A 39 14.90 6.80 11.99
N PRO A 40 15.69 7.60 11.25
CA PRO A 40 16.89 8.23 11.81
C PRO A 40 16.59 9.39 12.79
N LEU A 41 15.32 9.79 12.93
CA LEU A 41 14.91 10.92 13.79
C LEU A 41 14.23 10.48 15.08
N CYS A 42 13.26 9.57 15.01
CA CYS A 42 12.51 9.08 16.18
C CYS A 42 12.86 7.64 16.57
N GLU A 43 13.76 7.00 15.82
CA GLU A 43 14.30 5.67 16.13
C GLU A 43 13.25 4.56 16.23
N ILE A 44 12.05 4.75 15.64
CA ILE A 44 11.12 3.62 15.49
C ILE A 44 11.79 2.49 14.71
N GLU A 45 11.49 1.26 15.10
CA GLU A 45 11.92 0.07 14.39
C GLU A 45 10.71 -0.66 13.83
N VAL A 46 10.76 -0.97 12.54
CA VAL A 46 9.73 -1.70 11.80
C VAL A 46 10.36 -3.00 11.31
N PRO A 47 10.01 -4.17 11.89
CA PRO A 47 10.67 -5.42 11.55
C PRO A 47 10.34 -5.84 10.11
N ILE A 48 11.32 -6.48 9.45
CA ILE A 48 11.18 -7.16 8.17
C ILE A 48 11.37 -8.65 8.41
N ARG A 49 10.35 -9.46 8.12
CA ARG A 49 10.39 -10.92 8.25
C ARG A 49 9.86 -11.59 7.00
N GLY A 50 10.62 -12.51 6.40
CA GLY A 50 10.27 -13.09 5.10
C GLY A 50 10.03 -12.02 4.02
N GLY A 51 10.71 -10.89 4.11
CA GLY A 51 10.55 -9.74 3.21
C GLY A 51 9.34 -8.85 3.46
N THR A 52 8.48 -9.21 4.40
CA THR A 52 7.29 -8.45 4.80
C THR A 52 7.63 -7.40 5.84
N MET A 53 7.30 -6.14 5.57
CA MET A 53 7.39 -5.04 6.53
C MET A 53 6.16 -5.04 7.42
N ARG A 54 6.32 -4.87 8.74
CA ARG A 54 5.19 -4.84 9.67
C ARG A 54 5.13 -3.54 10.45
N PHE A 55 4.23 -2.66 10.04
CA PHE A 55 3.96 -1.39 10.70
C PHE A 55 2.92 -1.60 11.81
N ASP A 56 3.39 -1.90 13.02
CA ASP A 56 2.56 -1.96 14.23
C ASP A 56 2.24 -0.52 14.69
N LEU A 57 1.29 0.14 14.01
CA LEU A 57 0.94 1.56 14.26
C LEU A 57 -0.05 1.76 15.42
N SER A 58 -0.24 0.75 16.25
CA SER A 58 -1.23 0.73 17.34
C SER A 58 -0.77 1.43 18.62
N ASP A 59 0.50 1.82 18.76
CA ASP A 59 0.94 2.58 19.94
C ASP A 59 0.64 4.07 19.81
N ALA A 60 -0.64 4.42 19.95
CA ALA A 60 -1.07 5.78 20.30
C ALA A 60 -0.35 6.33 21.53
N ALA A 61 0.13 5.44 22.41
CA ALA A 61 0.93 5.77 23.58
C ALA A 61 2.32 6.35 23.26
N ARG A 62 2.92 6.05 22.10
CA ARG A 62 4.20 6.66 21.67
C ARG A 62 3.99 8.03 20.99
N ARG A 63 2.81 8.26 20.42
CA ARG A 63 2.42 9.50 19.74
C ARG A 63 2.22 10.70 20.66
N ALA A 64 2.26 10.51 21.98
CA ALA A 64 2.04 11.58 22.96
C ALA A 64 3.33 12.37 23.25
N THR A 65 3.57 13.44 22.48
CA THR A 65 4.15 14.66 23.07
C THR A 65 3.06 15.40 23.86
N PRO A 66 3.38 16.08 24.99
CA PRO A 66 2.38 16.67 25.85
C PRO A 66 1.90 18.02 25.30
N ASP A 67 0.99 18.03 24.33
CA ASP A 67 -0.04 19.07 24.23
C ASP A 67 -1.17 18.68 23.26
N ALA A 68 -2.36 19.21 23.53
CA ALA A 68 -3.64 19.02 22.83
C ALA A 68 -4.34 17.66 23.01
N GLY A 69 -5.21 17.62 24.03
CA GLY A 69 -6.20 16.56 24.18
C GLY A 69 -7.23 16.59 23.05
N THR A 70 -7.43 15.44 22.40
CA THR A 70 -8.70 15.01 21.80
C THR A 70 -8.65 13.49 21.73
N ALA A 71 -9.69 12.82 22.24
CA ALA A 71 -9.78 11.37 22.22
C ALA A 71 -9.88 10.83 20.77
N PRO A 72 -9.17 9.73 20.42
CA PRO A 72 -9.29 9.14 19.09
C PRO A 72 -10.66 8.46 18.92
N PRO A 73 -11.32 8.60 17.76
CA PRO A 73 -12.52 7.82 17.44
C PRO A 73 -12.16 6.33 17.24
N ASP A 74 -13.07 5.46 17.66
CA ASP A 74 -12.95 4.01 17.59
C ASP A 74 -12.66 3.51 16.16
N ALA A 75 -11.44 3.00 15.95
CA ALA A 75 -10.96 2.44 14.68
C ALA A 75 -11.41 1.00 14.42
N THR A 76 -12.57 0.57 14.92
CA THR A 76 -12.98 -0.85 14.91
C THR A 76 -14.05 -1.24 13.90
N ALA A 77 -14.39 -0.37 12.93
CA ALA A 77 -15.48 -0.64 11.98
C ALA A 77 -15.10 -0.84 10.50
N LEU A 78 -13.82 -0.71 10.10
CA LEU A 78 -13.42 -0.72 8.67
C LEU A 78 -12.84 -2.04 8.14
N ASP A 79 -12.52 -3.01 9.01
CA ASP A 79 -11.79 -4.22 8.62
C ASP A 79 -12.65 -5.50 8.50
N ALA A 80 -13.97 -5.42 8.69
CA ALA A 80 -14.85 -6.59 8.66
C ALA A 80 -15.57 -6.85 7.32
N ALA A 81 -15.49 -5.93 6.35
CA ALA A 81 -16.32 -5.96 5.15
C ALA A 81 -15.52 -6.10 3.84
N ALA A 82 -14.62 -7.09 3.73
CA ALA A 82 -14.08 -7.52 2.43
C ALA A 82 -13.43 -8.91 2.50
N ALA A 83 -14.11 -9.90 3.08
CA ALA A 83 -13.75 -11.30 2.92
C ALA A 83 -14.56 -11.94 1.77
N SER A 84 -14.36 -11.44 0.55
CA SER A 84 -14.63 -12.23 -0.65
C SER A 84 -13.29 -12.67 -1.20
N ALA A 85 -13.07 -13.98 -1.22
CA ALA A 85 -11.86 -14.61 -1.73
C ALA A 85 -11.48 -14.02 -3.09
N GLY A 86 -10.21 -13.65 -3.27
CA GLY A 86 -9.66 -13.29 -4.58
C GLY A 86 -9.95 -14.40 -5.61
N PRO A 87 -9.86 -14.11 -6.92
CA PRO A 87 -10.19 -15.12 -7.93
C PRO A 87 -9.23 -16.30 -7.79
N ALA A 88 -9.76 -17.43 -7.37
CA ALA A 88 -9.05 -18.70 -7.41
C ALA A 88 -9.09 -19.24 -8.85
N GLY A 89 -7.92 -19.54 -9.42
CA GLY A 89 -7.78 -20.29 -10.68
C GLY A 89 -7.29 -19.48 -11.89
N ASP A 90 -7.49 -20.05 -13.08
CA ASP A 90 -6.92 -19.60 -14.36
C ASP A 90 -7.31 -18.19 -14.82
N ALA A 91 -8.29 -17.55 -14.16
CA ALA A 91 -8.71 -16.17 -14.45
C ALA A 91 -7.88 -15.11 -13.72
N ALA A 92 -7.03 -15.50 -12.75
CA ALA A 92 -6.19 -14.58 -11.99
C ALA A 92 -5.19 -13.79 -12.87
N PRO A 93 -4.53 -14.38 -13.90
CA PRO A 93 -3.65 -13.64 -14.80
C PRO A 93 -4.37 -12.58 -15.62
N ASP A 94 -5.55 -12.89 -16.17
CA ASP A 94 -6.33 -11.93 -16.98
C ASP A 94 -6.86 -10.77 -16.12
N ALA A 95 -7.32 -11.08 -14.90
CA ALA A 95 -7.74 -10.05 -13.94
C ALA A 95 -6.57 -9.15 -13.52
N ALA A 96 -5.38 -9.72 -13.29
CA ALA A 96 -4.18 -8.95 -12.99
C ALA A 96 -3.71 -8.08 -14.16
N LEU A 97 -3.78 -8.60 -15.39
CA LEU A 97 -3.49 -7.84 -16.61
C LEU A 97 -4.45 -6.66 -16.76
N ARG A 98 -5.75 -6.90 -16.53
CA ARG A 98 -6.75 -5.82 -16.51
C ARG A 98 -6.42 -4.79 -15.44
N LEU A 99 -6.10 -5.22 -14.20
CA LEU A 99 -5.74 -4.31 -13.12
C LEU A 99 -4.50 -3.46 -13.45
N ALA A 100 -3.45 -4.07 -14.00
CA ALA A 100 -2.24 -3.38 -14.43
C ALA A 100 -2.52 -2.34 -15.53
N ALA A 101 -3.41 -2.67 -16.48
CA ALA A 101 -3.83 -1.75 -17.54
C ALA A 101 -4.64 -0.56 -16.98
N LEU A 102 -5.57 -0.82 -16.05
CA LEU A 102 -6.33 0.24 -15.38
C LEU A 102 -5.41 1.15 -14.56
N LEU A 103 -4.41 0.59 -13.87
CA LEU A 103 -3.37 1.34 -13.17
C LEU A 103 -2.39 2.07 -14.10
N GLY A 104 -2.36 1.73 -15.39
CA GLY A 104 -1.43 2.32 -16.35
C GLY A 104 0.03 2.00 -16.05
N VAL A 105 0.30 0.81 -15.51
CA VAL A 105 1.65 0.38 -15.08
C VAL A 105 2.26 -0.74 -15.95
N SER A 106 1.54 -1.23 -16.95
CA SER A 106 1.97 -2.37 -17.78
C SER A 106 3.27 -2.14 -18.56
N ASP A 107 3.67 -0.89 -18.78
CA ASP A 107 4.86 -0.50 -19.54
C ASP A 107 5.71 0.56 -18.81
N ARG A 108 5.46 0.76 -17.51
CA ARG A 108 6.10 1.81 -16.71
C ARG A 108 6.91 1.21 -15.56
N ALA A 109 8.12 1.74 -15.39
CA ALA A 109 8.85 1.60 -14.13
C ALA A 109 8.21 2.50 -13.07
N GLY A 110 8.25 2.07 -11.81
CA GLY A 110 7.73 2.86 -10.71
C GLY A 110 7.19 2.02 -9.58
N MET A 111 6.28 2.62 -8.82
CA MET A 111 5.69 2.01 -7.63
C MET A 111 4.18 2.06 -7.69
N ALA A 112 3.54 0.94 -7.39
CA ALA A 112 2.11 0.86 -7.20
C ALA A 112 1.77 0.26 -5.84
N VAL A 113 0.64 0.67 -5.26
CA VAL A 113 0.12 0.07 -4.02
C VAL A 113 -1.20 -0.63 -4.34
N LEU A 114 -1.32 -1.88 -3.89
CA LEU A 114 -2.55 -2.65 -3.91
C LEU A 114 -3.02 -2.84 -2.46
N LEU A 115 -4.11 -2.16 -2.08
CA LEU A 115 -4.62 -2.16 -0.72
C LEU A 115 -5.71 -3.21 -0.51
N GLY A 116 -5.49 -4.08 0.48
CA GLY A 116 -6.43 -5.08 0.94
C GLY A 116 -6.19 -6.48 0.35
N PRO A 117 -6.71 -7.54 1.01
CA PRO A 117 -6.37 -8.93 0.68
C PRO A 117 -6.65 -9.33 -0.77
N ARG A 118 -7.81 -8.91 -1.30
CA ARG A 118 -8.23 -9.24 -2.66
C ARG A 118 -7.31 -8.64 -3.72
N LEU A 119 -6.97 -7.35 -3.60
CA LEU A 119 -6.12 -6.66 -4.56
C LEU A 119 -4.65 -7.10 -4.41
N ALA A 120 -4.18 -7.28 -3.17
CA ALA A 120 -2.83 -7.77 -2.88
C ALA A 120 -2.56 -9.15 -3.49
N ALA A 121 -3.58 -10.00 -3.65
CA ALA A 121 -3.44 -11.30 -4.32
C ALA A 121 -2.99 -11.20 -5.80
N TYR A 122 -3.22 -10.06 -6.45
CA TYR A 122 -2.75 -9.82 -7.82
C TYR A 122 -1.31 -9.30 -7.90
N ALA A 123 -0.69 -8.93 -6.77
CA ALA A 123 0.61 -8.27 -6.76
C ALA A 123 1.71 -9.03 -7.54
N PRO A 124 1.87 -10.37 -7.39
CA PRO A 124 2.88 -11.10 -8.16
C PRO A 124 2.66 -11.05 -9.67
N HIS A 125 1.39 -11.09 -10.11
CA HIS A 125 1.06 -11.04 -11.52
C HIS A 125 1.23 -9.63 -12.10
N VAL A 126 0.83 -8.60 -11.36
CA VAL A 126 1.01 -7.19 -11.75
C VAL A 126 2.49 -6.83 -11.83
N ALA A 127 3.29 -7.23 -10.83
CA ALA A 127 4.73 -6.95 -10.79
C ALA A 127 5.49 -7.55 -12.00
N ARG A 128 5.08 -8.74 -12.47
CA ARG A 128 5.67 -9.39 -13.65
C ARG A 128 5.34 -8.72 -14.99
N LEU A 129 4.32 -7.86 -15.04
CA LEU A 129 3.92 -7.19 -16.28
C LEU A 129 4.76 -5.93 -16.55
N GLY A 130 5.12 -5.19 -15.50
CA GLY A 130 5.88 -3.95 -15.64
C GLY A 130 7.39 -4.19 -15.62
N ASP A 131 8.13 -3.49 -16.49
CA ASP A 131 9.59 -3.44 -16.40
C ASP A 131 9.97 -2.55 -15.22
N ARG A 132 10.57 -3.15 -14.17
CA ARG A 132 10.97 -2.46 -12.91
C ARG A 132 9.79 -1.81 -12.17
N LEU A 133 8.66 -2.51 -12.12
CA LEU A 133 7.53 -2.15 -11.29
C LEU A 133 7.67 -2.78 -9.91
N GLU A 134 7.66 -1.94 -8.87
CA GLU A 134 7.56 -2.37 -7.48
C GLU A 134 6.10 -2.28 -7.03
N VAL A 135 5.56 -3.39 -6.53
CA VAL A 135 4.17 -3.50 -6.09
C VAL A 135 4.13 -3.70 -4.58
N VAL A 136 3.71 -2.67 -3.86
CA VAL A 136 3.45 -2.75 -2.44
C VAL A 136 2.11 -3.44 -2.21
N ALA A 137 2.16 -4.68 -1.72
CA ALA A 137 0.98 -5.46 -1.36
C ALA A 137 0.61 -5.16 0.10
N TRP A 138 -0.32 -4.23 0.31
CA TRP A 138 -0.67 -3.75 1.65
C TRP A 138 -1.85 -4.54 2.20
N LEU A 139 -1.58 -5.33 3.23
CA LEU A 139 -2.52 -6.19 3.91
C LEU A 139 -2.84 -5.66 5.32
N PRO A 140 -4.10 -5.77 5.79
CA PRO A 140 -4.42 -5.46 7.18
C PRO A 140 -3.69 -6.43 8.11
N ASP A 141 -3.38 -5.98 9.32
CA ASP A 141 -2.81 -6.85 10.34
C ASP A 141 -3.92 -7.68 10.99
N THR A 142 -3.88 -9.00 10.79
CA THR A 142 -4.83 -9.94 11.38
C THR A 142 -4.52 -10.30 12.84
N GLY A 143 -3.48 -9.72 13.43
CA GLY A 143 -3.06 -9.96 14.81
C GLY A 143 -2.28 -11.26 15.01
N ASP A 144 -2.20 -12.13 14.00
CA ASP A 144 -1.34 -13.31 14.03
C ASP A 144 0.12 -12.92 13.77
N ARG A 145 0.85 -12.66 14.86
CA ARG A 145 2.28 -12.32 14.84
C ARG A 145 3.17 -13.52 14.46
N SER A 146 2.62 -14.72 14.39
CA SER A 146 3.32 -15.99 14.15
C SER A 146 3.39 -16.33 12.68
N SER A 147 2.45 -15.81 11.88
CA SER A 147 2.39 -16.04 10.45
C SER A 147 3.15 -14.93 9.73
N PRO A 148 4.34 -15.17 9.16
CA PRO A 148 4.78 -14.31 8.08
C PRO A 148 3.67 -14.37 7.03
N ALA A 149 3.17 -13.23 6.55
CA ALA A 149 2.54 -13.23 5.24
C ALA A 149 3.61 -13.79 4.30
N ALA A 150 3.54 -15.10 4.04
CA ALA A 150 4.62 -15.88 3.45
C ALA A 150 4.57 -15.62 1.96
N VAL A 151 4.97 -14.42 1.57
CA VAL A 151 5.26 -14.12 0.18
C VAL A 151 6.50 -14.92 -0.16
N ALA A 152 6.36 -15.75 -1.19
CA ALA A 152 7.45 -16.60 -1.64
C ALA A 152 8.65 -15.72 -2.01
N ILE A 153 9.88 -16.22 -1.83
CA ILE A 153 11.09 -15.44 -2.16
C ILE A 153 11.05 -15.06 -3.64
N GLU A 154 10.52 -15.94 -4.49
CA GLU A 154 10.30 -15.74 -5.91
C GLU A 154 9.41 -14.51 -6.17
N ASP A 155 8.37 -14.32 -5.36
CA ASP A 155 7.47 -13.17 -5.47
C ASP A 155 8.15 -11.87 -5.03
N LEU A 156 9.01 -11.92 -4.01
CA LEU A 156 9.86 -10.78 -3.66
C LEU A 156 10.78 -10.41 -4.83
N VAL A 157 11.40 -11.40 -5.46
CA VAL A 157 12.36 -11.18 -6.57
C VAL A 157 11.69 -10.56 -7.79
N VAL A 158 10.42 -10.86 -8.07
CA VAL A 158 9.68 -10.27 -9.20
C VAL A 158 9.11 -8.87 -8.93
N GLY A 159 9.30 -8.29 -7.73
CA GLY A 159 8.87 -6.92 -7.45
C GLY A 159 7.73 -6.78 -6.44
N VAL A 160 7.42 -7.81 -5.65
CA VAL A 160 6.39 -7.70 -4.61
C VAL A 160 7.02 -7.29 -3.27
N ASP A 161 6.46 -6.24 -2.67
CA ASP A 161 6.86 -5.72 -1.38
C ASP A 161 5.69 -5.77 -0.38
N PRO A 162 5.61 -6.82 0.45
CA PRO A 162 4.48 -6.99 1.35
C PRO A 162 4.58 -6.03 2.53
N LEU A 163 3.46 -5.40 2.86
CA LEU A 163 3.33 -4.49 3.99
C LEU A 163 2.11 -4.94 4.83
N LEU A 164 2.36 -5.27 6.10
CA LEU A 164 1.34 -5.58 7.09
C LEU A 164 1.14 -4.40 8.05
N GLY A 165 -0.10 -4.06 8.31
CA GLY A 165 -0.46 -3.03 9.28
C GLY A 165 -1.79 -2.39 8.93
N ALA A 166 -2.47 -1.82 9.92
CA ALA A 166 -3.57 -0.91 9.66
C ALA A 166 -3.07 0.24 8.79
N ALA A 167 -3.86 0.65 7.79
CA ALA A 167 -3.61 1.89 7.08
C ALA A 167 -3.82 3.04 8.07
N PRO A 168 -2.76 3.70 8.56
CA PRO A 168 -2.90 4.81 9.49
C PRO A 168 -3.52 6.02 8.78
N ASP A 169 -3.84 7.06 9.54
CA ASP A 169 -4.16 8.39 8.99
C ASP A 169 -3.03 8.93 8.09
N ARG A 170 -1.81 8.42 8.25
CA ARG A 170 -0.62 8.82 7.48
C ARG A 170 0.19 7.64 6.97
N TRP A 171 0.05 7.32 5.68
CA TRP A 171 0.72 6.22 5.03
C TRP A 171 2.25 6.37 5.13
N PRO A 172 3.01 5.28 5.33
CA PRO A 172 4.46 5.32 5.41
C PRO A 172 5.07 5.47 4.01
N ILE A 173 4.46 6.25 3.13
CA ILE A 173 4.84 6.43 1.72
C ILE A 173 5.07 7.91 1.49
N ARG A 174 6.15 8.23 0.78
CA ARG A 174 6.49 9.61 0.43
C ARG A 174 5.45 10.24 -0.49
N SER A 175 5.24 11.54 -0.30
CA SER A 175 4.41 12.34 -1.21
C SER A 175 4.90 12.23 -2.66
N GLY A 176 4.00 11.94 -3.59
CA GLY A 176 4.33 11.82 -5.01
C GLY A 176 5.16 10.59 -5.41
N ALA A 177 5.27 9.55 -4.57
CA ALA A 177 6.03 8.34 -4.90
C ALA A 177 5.26 7.36 -5.81
N LEU A 178 3.93 7.36 -5.75
CA LEU A 178 3.09 6.31 -6.35
C LEU A 178 2.63 6.66 -7.75
N HIS A 179 2.80 5.71 -8.67
CA HIS A 179 2.33 5.75 -10.06
C HIS A 179 0.95 5.12 -10.21
N GLY A 180 0.59 4.19 -9.32
CA GLY A 180 -0.70 3.51 -9.33
C GLY A 180 -1.16 3.20 -7.92
N ILE A 181 -2.45 3.35 -7.66
CA ILE A 181 -3.07 3.02 -6.39
C ILE A 181 -4.35 2.25 -6.68
N ALA A 182 -4.50 1.05 -6.12
CA ALA A 182 -5.73 0.29 -6.17
C ALA A 182 -6.26 0.02 -4.76
N LEU A 183 -7.55 0.28 -4.54
CA LEU A 183 -8.23 -0.05 -3.29
C LEU A 183 -9.70 -0.36 -3.53
N ALA A 184 -10.32 -1.07 -2.59
CA ALA A 184 -11.78 -1.19 -2.52
C ALA A 184 -12.39 -0.02 -1.74
N ALA A 185 -13.65 0.29 -2.05
CA ALA A 185 -14.49 1.15 -1.23
C ALA A 185 -14.75 0.54 0.18
N PRO A 186 -15.07 1.37 1.20
CA PRO A 186 -15.15 2.83 1.16
C PRO A 186 -13.76 3.48 1.19
N MET A 187 -13.58 4.58 0.44
CA MET A 187 -12.28 5.23 0.27
C MET A 187 -12.15 6.61 0.95
N ALA A 188 -13.26 7.13 1.48
CA ALA A 188 -13.35 8.47 2.05
C ALA A 188 -12.22 8.83 3.03
N LEU A 189 -11.89 7.92 3.96
CA LEU A 189 -10.86 8.15 4.98
C LEU A 189 -9.43 8.10 4.43
N ARG A 190 -9.26 7.66 3.18
CA ARG A 190 -7.95 7.44 2.55
C ARG A 190 -7.66 8.45 1.46
N LEU A 191 -8.63 9.25 1.01
CA LEU A 191 -8.48 10.13 -0.16
C LEU A 191 -7.35 11.16 0.02
N SER A 192 -7.16 11.71 1.22
CA SER A 192 -6.06 12.63 1.52
C SER A 192 -4.69 11.99 1.28
N GLU A 193 -4.48 10.78 1.80
CA GLU A 193 -3.23 10.05 1.66
C GLU A 193 -3.03 9.50 0.24
N VAL A 194 -4.09 9.05 -0.42
CA VAL A 194 -4.09 8.67 -1.83
C VAL A 194 -3.61 9.85 -2.68
N THR A 195 -4.19 11.03 -2.46
CA THR A 195 -3.81 12.25 -3.17
C THR A 195 -2.37 12.66 -2.83
N ARG A 196 -1.98 12.61 -1.56
CA ARG A 196 -0.61 12.96 -1.13
C ARG A 196 0.44 12.06 -1.80
N CYS A 197 0.23 10.75 -1.80
CA CYS A 197 1.20 9.77 -2.26
C CYS A 197 1.24 9.60 -3.78
N ALA A 198 0.13 9.86 -4.48
CA ALA A 198 0.07 9.81 -5.95
C ALA A 198 0.99 10.87 -6.58
N ARG A 199 1.66 10.59 -7.70
CA ARG A 199 2.33 11.62 -8.51
C ARG A 199 1.38 12.20 -9.57
N PRO A 200 1.70 13.35 -10.21
CA PRO A 200 1.00 13.77 -11.43
C PRO A 200 1.05 12.65 -12.50
N GLY A 201 -0.09 12.35 -13.11
CA GLY A 201 -0.29 11.23 -14.05
C GLY A 201 -0.42 9.85 -13.40
N ALA A 202 -0.49 9.75 -12.07
CA ALA A 202 -0.77 8.50 -11.38
C ALA A 202 -2.23 8.09 -11.52
N ARG A 203 -2.50 6.79 -11.64
CA ARG A 203 -3.88 6.29 -11.71
C ARG A 203 -4.37 5.72 -10.38
N LEU A 204 -5.60 6.08 -10.07
CA LEU A 204 -6.36 5.57 -8.93
C LEU A 204 -7.45 4.63 -9.45
N VAL A 205 -7.45 3.40 -8.96
CA VAL A 205 -8.47 2.38 -9.22
C VAL A 205 -9.25 2.11 -7.95
N VAL A 206 -10.55 2.35 -7.98
CA VAL A 206 -11.47 2.08 -6.85
C VAL A 206 -12.40 0.95 -7.24
N GLU A 207 -12.31 -0.19 -6.55
CA GLU A 207 -13.25 -1.30 -6.72
C GLU A 207 -14.56 -1.01 -5.97
N THR A 208 -15.69 -1.30 -6.65
CA THR A 208 -17.06 -1.19 -6.12
C THR A 208 -17.34 0.17 -5.45
N PRO A 209 -17.10 1.30 -6.13
CA PRO A 209 -17.28 2.62 -5.53
C PRO A 209 -18.74 2.82 -5.11
N THR A 210 -18.93 3.37 -3.91
CA THR A 210 -20.25 3.78 -3.43
C THR A 210 -20.62 5.17 -3.96
N PRO A 211 -21.91 5.57 -4.00
CA PRO A 211 -22.28 6.92 -4.41
C PRO A 211 -21.55 8.03 -3.62
N PRO A 212 -21.38 7.93 -2.29
CA PRO A 212 -20.54 8.87 -1.54
C PRO A 212 -19.07 8.92 -1.99
N ASP A 213 -18.48 7.78 -2.39
CA ASP A 213 -17.12 7.77 -2.93
C ASP A 213 -17.05 8.53 -4.25
N LEU A 214 -18.05 8.38 -5.13
CA LEU A 214 -18.11 9.08 -6.41
C LEU A 214 -18.21 10.60 -6.24
N ASP A 215 -19.01 11.08 -5.27
CA ASP A 215 -19.10 12.51 -4.96
C ASP A 215 -17.75 13.07 -4.48
N LEU A 216 -17.02 12.32 -3.65
CA LEU A 216 -15.68 12.69 -3.19
C LEU A 216 -14.66 12.69 -4.33
N LEU A 217 -14.69 11.68 -5.20
CA LEU A 217 -13.79 11.56 -6.36
C LEU A 217 -14.02 12.70 -7.36
N ALA A 218 -15.28 13.08 -7.61
CA ALA A 218 -15.63 14.20 -8.48
C ALA A 218 -15.11 15.55 -7.95
N ALA A 219 -14.93 15.68 -6.63
CA ALA A 219 -14.35 16.87 -5.98
C ALA A 219 -12.83 16.77 -5.77
N SER A 220 -12.19 15.68 -6.20
CA SER A 220 -10.77 15.40 -5.95
C SER A 220 -9.84 15.91 -7.06
N GLU A 221 -8.53 15.69 -6.89
CA GLU A 221 -7.51 16.00 -7.89
C GLU A 221 -7.39 14.94 -9.02
N PHE A 222 -8.26 13.92 -9.02
CA PHE A 222 -8.27 12.86 -10.03
C PHE A 222 -9.38 13.11 -11.04
N ALA A 223 -9.03 13.31 -12.31
CA ALA A 223 -10.02 13.28 -13.38
C ALA A 223 -10.42 11.85 -13.69
N GLU A 224 -11.73 11.62 -13.85
CA GLU A 224 -12.24 10.34 -14.30
C GLU A 224 -11.73 10.01 -15.72
N VAL A 225 -11.15 8.82 -15.84
CA VAL A 225 -10.68 8.24 -17.11
C VAL A 225 -11.69 7.20 -17.61
N ALA A 226 -12.21 6.38 -16.71
CA ALA A 226 -13.20 5.35 -17.01
C ALA A 226 -13.98 4.96 -15.75
N SER A 227 -15.25 4.60 -15.92
CA SER A 227 -16.05 4.04 -14.83
C SER A 227 -17.06 3.00 -15.35
N ASP A 228 -17.33 2.01 -14.51
CA ASP A 228 -18.47 1.10 -14.64
C ASP A 228 -19.07 0.80 -13.25
N ARG A 229 -19.98 -0.16 -13.16
CA ARG A 229 -20.66 -0.52 -11.90
C ARG A 229 -19.75 -1.16 -10.85
N THR A 230 -18.57 -1.60 -11.24
CA THR A 230 -17.64 -2.41 -10.45
C THR A 230 -16.30 -1.74 -10.25
N VAL A 231 -15.96 -0.75 -11.08
CA VAL A 231 -14.69 -0.04 -10.98
C VAL A 231 -14.83 1.42 -11.40
N TRP A 232 -14.12 2.29 -10.70
CA TRP A 232 -13.85 3.65 -11.14
C TRP A 232 -12.35 3.84 -11.29
N VAL A 233 -11.94 4.56 -12.34
CA VAL A 233 -10.54 4.87 -12.63
C VAL A 233 -10.40 6.36 -12.88
N GLY A 234 -9.46 6.98 -12.17
CA GLY A 234 -9.08 8.36 -12.41
C GLY A 234 -7.57 8.55 -12.50
N GLU A 235 -7.16 9.66 -13.07
CA GLU A 235 -5.77 10.05 -13.24
C GLU A 235 -5.53 11.40 -12.57
N ARG A 236 -4.45 11.50 -11.78
CA ARG A 236 -4.08 12.73 -11.10
C ARG A 236 -3.55 13.79 -12.07
N HIS A 237 -4.05 15.01 -11.98
CA HIS A 237 -3.55 16.16 -12.74
C HIS A 237 -2.19 16.70 -12.25
#